data_AF-A0A519WRP7-F1
#
_entry.id   AF-A0A519WRP7-F1
#
_cell.length_a   1.000
_cell.length_b   1.000
_cell.length_c   1.000
_cell.angle_alpha   90.00
_cell.angle_beta   90.00
_cell.angle_gamma   90.00
#
_symmetry.space_group_name_H-M   'P 1'
#
loop_
_entity.id
_entity.type
_entity.pdbx_description
1 polymer ?
#
loop_
_entity_poly.entity_id
_entity_poly.type
_entity_poly.pdbx_seq_one_letter_code
_entity_poly.pdbx_strand_id
1 'polypeptide(L)'
;MKTKYFILAAFLSVVITLEGCKKALEEKPYTAFTTEYLRTPEGLQAAITSVYAGMRYDFGPIGAVLLANMGTDEWTFGDQGNSGQTLELGTYQIPPTNGSILTPWNRNYSNINLCNATDRYCSSA
;
A
#
# COMPACT_ATOMS: atom_id res chain seq x y z
N MET A 1 -41.94 10.09 -55.20
CA MET A 1 -41.90 8.80 -54.46
C MET A 1 -40.53 8.50 -53.85
N LYS A 2 -39.41 8.72 -54.56
CA LYS A 2 -38.04 8.43 -54.06
C LYS A 2 -37.62 9.17 -52.78
N THR A 3 -38.06 10.42 -52.58
CA THR A 3 -37.70 11.24 -51.41
C THR A 3 -38.29 10.71 -50.10
N LYS A 4 -39.50 10.12 -50.11
CA LYS A 4 -40.12 9.52 -48.92
C LYS A 4 -39.35 8.30 -48.43
N TYR A 5 -38.87 7.46 -49.36
CA TYR A 5 -38.04 6.30 -49.02
C TYR A 5 -36.64 6.69 -48.51
N PHE A 6 -36.09 7.81 -49.00
CA PHE A 6 -34.83 8.36 -48.50
C PHE A 6 -34.94 8.86 -47.05
N ILE A 7 -36.02 9.57 -46.72
CA ILE A 7 -36.30 10.03 -45.36
C ILE A 7 -36.53 8.84 -44.43
N LEU A 8 -37.26 7.82 -44.90
CA LEU A 8 -37.50 6.59 -44.12
C LEU A 8 -36.20 5.82 -43.85
N ALA A 9 -35.32 5.71 -44.84
CA ALA A 9 -34.02 5.05 -44.71
C ALA A 9 -33.07 5.80 -43.76
N ALA A 10 -33.06 7.14 -43.82
CA ALA A 10 -32.28 7.97 -42.90
C ALA A 10 -32.80 7.91 -41.46
N PHE A 11 -34.12 7.77 -41.28
CA PHE A 11 -34.69 7.61 -39.95
C PHE A 11 -34.38 6.22 -39.37
N LEU A 12 -34.44 5.18 -40.21
CA LEU A 12 -34.12 3.80 -39.81
C LEU A 12 -32.65 3.63 -39.43
N SER A 13 -31.73 4.32 -40.12
CA SER A 13 -30.29 4.27 -39.77
C SER A 13 -29.99 4.92 -38.43
N VAL A 14 -30.71 5.99 -38.04
CA VAL A 14 -30.56 6.65 -36.73
C VAL A 14 -31.10 5.79 -35.59
N VAL A 15 -32.18 5.05 -35.80
CA VAL A 15 -32.74 4.15 -34.77
C VAL A 15 -31.79 2.99 -34.48
N ILE A 16 -31.12 2.44 -35.50
CA ILE A 16 -30.19 1.32 -35.36
C ILE A 16 -28.90 1.74 -34.62
N THR A 17 -28.44 2.99 -34.77
CA THR A 17 -27.24 3.47 -34.07
C THR A 17 -27.45 3.81 -32.60
N LEU A 18 -28.71 3.93 -32.15
CA LEU A 18 -29.06 4.15 -30.74
C LEU A 18 -29.07 2.85 -29.91
N GLU A 19 -29.11 1.69 -30.55
CA GLU A 19 -28.98 0.36 -29.92
C GLU A 19 -27.52 -0.13 -29.92
N GLY A 20 -26.59 0.71 -29.45
CA GLY A 20 -25.21 0.28 -29.18
C GLY A 20 -25.12 -0.66 -27.95
N CYS A 21 -24.14 -1.58 -27.94
CA CYS A 21 -23.87 -2.47 -26.81
C CYS A 21 -23.74 -1.68 -25.48
N LYS A 22 -24.74 -1.78 -24.61
CA LYS A 22 -24.72 -1.18 -23.26
C LYS A 22 -23.86 -1.93 -22.25
N LYS A 23 -23.36 -3.12 -22.59
CA LYS A 23 -22.50 -3.90 -21.69
C LYS A 23 -21.08 -3.36 -21.77
N ALA A 24 -20.76 -2.45 -20.85
CA ALA A 24 -19.37 -2.13 -20.53
C ALA A 24 -18.65 -3.41 -20.07
N LEU A 25 -17.36 -3.49 -20.37
CA LEU A 25 -16.51 -4.59 -19.94
C LEU A 25 -16.34 -4.52 -18.42
N GLU A 26 -16.88 -5.49 -17.67
CA GLU A 26 -16.63 -5.62 -16.23
C GLU A 26 -15.32 -6.37 -16.00
N GLU A 27 -14.24 -5.62 -15.74
CA GLU A 27 -12.95 -6.21 -15.43
C GLU A 27 -12.93 -6.74 -14.00
N LYS A 28 -12.63 -8.03 -13.86
CA LYS A 28 -12.44 -8.69 -12.57
C LYS A 28 -10.95 -8.98 -12.38
N PRO A 29 -10.26 -8.28 -11.47
CA PRO A 29 -8.86 -8.55 -11.18
C PRO A 29 -8.75 -9.85 -10.35
N TYR A 30 -8.41 -10.96 -11.02
CA TYR A 30 -8.23 -12.25 -10.34
C TYR A 30 -6.81 -12.43 -9.74
N THR A 31 -5.85 -11.62 -10.18
CA THR A 31 -4.43 -11.74 -9.80
C THR A 31 -3.98 -10.69 -8.79
N ALA A 32 -4.81 -9.68 -8.53
CA ALA A 32 -4.51 -8.60 -7.61
C ALA A 32 -5.57 -8.56 -6.50
N PHE A 33 -5.12 -8.47 -5.25
CA PHE A 33 -6.01 -8.27 -4.12
C PHE A 33 -6.58 -6.85 -4.19
N THR A 34 -7.90 -6.76 -4.21
CA THR A 34 -8.62 -5.50 -4.05
C THR A 34 -9.02 -5.30 -2.60
N THR A 35 -9.42 -4.08 -2.24
CA THR A 35 -9.92 -3.78 -0.90
C THR A 35 -11.19 -4.53 -0.54
N GLU A 36 -11.94 -5.07 -1.52
CA GLU A 36 -13.10 -5.93 -1.26
C GLU A 36 -12.72 -7.21 -0.53
N TYR A 37 -11.49 -7.71 -0.70
CA TYR A 37 -11.02 -8.88 0.06
C TYR A 37 -11.01 -8.62 1.57
N LEU A 38 -10.75 -7.38 2.01
CA LEU A 38 -10.78 -7.01 3.44
C LEU A 38 -12.18 -7.06 4.05
N ARG A 39 -13.24 -7.29 3.26
CA ARG A 39 -14.61 -7.44 3.75
C ARG A 39 -14.94 -8.90 4.12
N THR A 40 -14.08 -9.86 3.76
CA THR A 40 -14.27 -11.26 4.17
C THR A 40 -13.56 -11.53 5.50
N PRO A 41 -14.04 -12.51 6.30
CA PRO A 41 -13.36 -12.91 7.54
C PRO A 41 -11.90 -13.31 7.32
N GLU A 42 -11.61 -14.01 6.22
CA GLU A 42 -10.26 -14.46 5.86
C GLU A 42 -9.36 -13.27 5.50
N GLY A 43 -9.89 -12.28 4.79
CA GLY A 43 -9.16 -11.07 4.44
C GLY A 43 -8.82 -10.20 5.65
N LEU A 44 -9.74 -10.08 6.61
CA LEU A 44 -9.47 -9.41 7.89
C LEU A 44 -8.36 -10.15 8.67
N GLN A 45 -8.44 -11.48 8.77
CA GLN A 45 -7.42 -12.28 9.46
C GLN A 45 -6.05 -12.17 8.78
N ALA A 46 -6.01 -12.16 7.45
CA ALA A 46 -4.79 -11.95 6.68
C ALA A 46 -4.19 -10.56 6.90
N ALA A 47 -5.03 -9.52 6.97
CA ALA A 47 -4.58 -8.15 7.25
C ALA A 47 -3.95 -8.04 8.64
N ILE A 48 -4.60 -8.60 9.66
CA ILE A 48 -4.06 -8.65 11.03
C ILE A 48 -2.72 -9.37 11.05
N THR A 49 -2.64 -10.54 10.40
CA THR A 49 -1.39 -11.32 10.29
C THR A 49 -0.28 -10.50 9.63
N SER A 50 -0.60 -9.75 8.57
CA SER A 50 0.35 -8.88 7.88
C SER A 50 0.85 -7.73 8.75
N VAL A 51 -0.02 -7.11 9.56
CA VAL A 51 0.37 -6.03 10.48
C VAL A 51 1.35 -6.56 11.52
N TYR A 52 1.06 -7.71 12.14
CA TYR A 52 1.98 -8.36 13.07
C TYR A 52 3.31 -8.72 12.42
N ALA A 53 3.29 -9.26 11.19
CA ALA A 53 4.50 -9.53 10.44
C ALA A 53 5.31 -8.25 10.10
N GLY A 54 4.63 -7.10 10.03
CA GLY A 54 5.25 -5.78 9.81
C GLY A 54 6.10 -5.31 11.00
N MET A 55 5.70 -5.63 12.23
CA MET A 55 6.42 -5.22 13.45
C MET A 55 7.87 -5.71 13.51
N ARG A 56 8.22 -6.75 12.74
CA ARG A 56 9.61 -7.22 12.65
C ARG A 56 10.57 -6.12 12.18
N TYR A 57 10.11 -5.10 11.47
CA TYR A 57 10.98 -4.01 11.00
C TYR A 57 11.38 -3.04 12.12
N ASP A 58 10.67 -3.05 13.25
CA ASP A 58 11.00 -2.25 14.43
C ASP A 58 11.92 -2.98 15.41
N PHE A 59 12.00 -4.32 15.34
CA PHE A 59 12.73 -5.12 16.32
C PHE A 59 13.76 -6.09 15.72
N GLY A 60 13.68 -6.38 14.42
CA GLY A 60 14.51 -7.38 13.75
C GLY A 60 15.78 -6.81 13.12
N PRO A 61 15.70 -5.75 12.29
CA PRO A 61 16.88 -5.17 11.64
C PRO A 61 17.88 -4.62 12.66
N ILE A 62 19.16 -4.79 12.37
CA ILE A 62 20.24 -4.19 13.17
C ILE A 62 20.06 -2.67 13.32
N GLY A 63 19.60 -2.00 12.25
CA GLY A 63 19.33 -0.56 12.30
C GLY A 63 18.28 -0.15 13.33
N ALA A 64 17.27 -1.00 13.58
CA ALA A 64 16.25 -0.71 14.58
C ALA A 64 16.80 -0.89 16.01
N VAL A 65 17.65 -1.91 16.22
CA VAL A 65 18.38 -2.09 17.49
C VAL A 65 19.31 -0.92 17.76
N LEU A 66 20.05 -0.48 16.73
CA LEU A 66 20.93 0.69 16.83
C LEU A 66 20.12 1.95 17.14
N LEU A 67 19.00 2.17 16.47
CA LEU A 67 18.15 3.34 16.72
C LEU A 67 17.63 3.38 18.17
N ALA A 68 17.35 2.23 18.78
CA ALA A 68 16.83 2.14 20.13
C ALA A 68 17.89 2.25 21.24
N ASN A 69 19.16 1.96 20.95
CA ASN A 69 20.18 1.81 22.00
C ASN A 69 21.51 2.55 21.74
N MET A 70 21.88 2.79 20.48
CA MET A 70 23.20 3.36 20.14
C MET A 70 23.31 4.82 20.61
N GLY A 71 24.46 5.17 21.18
CA GLY A 71 24.75 6.52 21.67
C GLY A 71 24.34 6.76 23.13
N THR A 72 23.82 5.73 23.81
CA THR A 72 23.51 5.75 25.25
C THR A 72 24.77 5.50 26.09
N ASP A 73 24.67 5.66 27.42
CA ASP A 73 25.74 5.32 28.35
C ASP A 73 25.95 3.81 28.52
N GLU A 74 24.96 2.98 28.14
CA GLU A 74 25.11 1.53 28.11
C GLU A 74 25.62 0.97 26.78
N TRP A 75 25.50 1.70 25.66
CA TRP A 75 25.88 1.20 24.35
C TRP A 75 26.49 2.27 23.43
N THR A 76 27.75 2.05 23.07
CA THR A 76 28.47 2.82 22.04
C THR A 76 29.01 1.96 20.90
N PHE A 77 29.49 2.61 19.84
CA PHE A 77 30.08 1.95 18.69
C PHE A 77 31.50 1.46 19.02
N GLY A 78 31.82 0.23 18.59
CA GLY A 78 33.18 -0.29 18.63
C GLY A 78 34.00 0.16 17.40
N ASP A 79 35.23 -0.34 17.29
CA ASP A 79 36.15 -0.01 16.18
C ASP A 79 35.53 -0.28 14.79
N GLN A 80 34.82 -1.41 14.64
CA GLN A 80 34.13 -1.75 13.39
C GLN A 80 32.90 -0.88 13.08
N GLY A 81 32.44 -0.09 14.05
CA GLY A 81 31.30 0.83 13.92
C GLY A 81 31.71 2.28 13.65
N ASN A 82 33.00 2.56 13.41
CA ASN A 82 33.56 3.89 13.15
C ASN A 82 33.23 4.47 11.76
N SER A 83 32.12 4.06 11.14
CA SER A 83 31.64 4.68 9.90
C SER A 83 30.16 4.38 9.64
N GLY A 84 29.57 5.14 8.73
CA GLY A 84 28.19 4.94 8.27
C GLY A 84 27.14 5.09 9.37
N GLN A 85 26.04 4.36 9.21
CA GLN A 85 24.84 4.54 10.04
C GLN A 85 25.05 4.29 11.54
N THR A 86 25.97 3.39 11.89
CA THR A 86 26.33 3.09 13.27
C THR A 86 27.01 4.29 13.93
N LEU A 87 28.01 4.88 13.26
CA LEU A 87 28.71 6.07 13.76
C LEU A 87 27.79 7.29 13.81
N GLU A 88 26.97 7.48 12.77
CA GLU A 88 25.99 8.57 12.70
C GLU A 88 25.04 8.57 13.90
N LEU A 89 24.50 7.39 14.27
CA LEU A 89 23.64 7.24 15.45
C LEU A 89 24.42 7.41 16.75
N GLY A 90 25.63 6.85 16.85
CA GLY A 90 26.43 6.91 18.09
C GLY A 90 27.05 8.28 18.39
N THR A 91 27.19 9.14 17.37
CA THR A 91 27.73 10.51 17.51
C THR A 91 26.66 11.59 17.36
N TYR A 92 25.41 11.19 17.13
CA TYR A 92 24.28 12.08 16.84
C TYR A 92 24.47 12.98 15.60
N GLN A 93 25.40 12.64 14.71
CA GLN A 93 25.60 13.30 13.42
C GLN A 93 24.76 12.60 12.34
N ILE A 94 23.44 12.71 12.47
CA ILE A 94 22.49 11.89 11.73
C ILE A 94 22.01 12.61 10.45
N PRO A 95 22.34 12.11 9.24
CA PRO A 95 21.80 12.66 8.01
C PRO A 95 20.37 12.17 7.75
N PRO A 96 19.56 12.91 6.97
CA PRO A 96 18.20 12.49 6.61
C PRO A 96 18.16 11.21 5.75
N THR A 97 19.29 10.80 5.21
CA THR A 97 19.45 9.57 4.41
C THR A 97 19.78 8.33 5.24
N ASN A 98 19.86 8.44 6.58
CA ASN A 98 20.18 7.31 7.43
C ASN A 98 19.08 6.23 7.34
N GLY A 99 19.44 5.07 6.79
CA GLY A 99 18.51 3.96 6.52
C GLY A 99 17.96 3.29 7.78
N SER A 100 18.66 3.39 8.92
CA SER A 100 18.20 2.87 10.20
C SER A 100 17.00 3.65 10.73
N ILE A 101 16.85 4.93 10.36
CA ILE A 101 15.67 5.75 10.65
C ILE A 101 14.61 5.58 9.55
N LEU A 102 15.01 5.59 8.28
CA LEU A 102 14.07 5.52 7.17
C LEU A 102 13.32 4.18 7.11
N THR A 103 13.93 3.07 7.55
CA THR A 103 13.30 1.75 7.55
C THR A 103 12.04 1.70 8.43
N PRO A 104 12.12 1.93 9.75
CA PRO A 104 10.94 1.90 10.61
C PRO A 104 9.92 2.96 10.17
N TRP A 105 10.36 4.18 9.82
CA TRP A 105 9.47 5.22 9.33
C TRP A 105 8.61 4.75 8.15
N ASN A 106 9.23 4.32 7.05
CA ASN A 106 8.51 3.95 5.83
C ASN A 106 7.63 2.70 6.00
N ARG A 107 8.07 1.74 6.84
CA ARG A 107 7.30 0.52 7.11
C ARG A 107 6.11 0.81 8.03
N ASN A 108 6.28 1.66 9.03
CA ASN A 108 5.24 1.93 10.01
C ASN A 108 4.08 2.71 9.42
N TYR A 109 4.32 3.71 8.57
CA TYR A 109 3.21 4.39 7.87
C TYR A 109 2.42 3.46 6.96
N SER A 110 3.09 2.50 6.30
CA SER A 110 2.41 1.49 5.50
C SER A 110 1.54 0.56 6.36
N ASN A 111 2.06 0.13 7.52
CA ASN A 111 1.32 -0.71 8.46
C ASN A 111 0.17 0.04 9.13
N ILE A 112 0.36 1.31 9.52
CA ILE A 112 -0.69 2.18 10.08
C ILE A 112 -1.83 2.34 9.07
N ASN A 113 -1.50 2.57 7.80
CA ASN A 113 -2.52 2.66 6.75
C ASN A 113 -3.30 1.34 6.60
N LEU A 114 -2.63 0.20 6.69
CA LEU A 114 -3.29 -1.11 6.67
C LEU A 114 -4.21 -1.28 7.89
N CYS A 115 -3.78 -0.93 9.11
CA CYS A 115 -4.62 -0.96 10.31
C CYS A 115 -5.88 -0.12 10.13
N ASN A 116 -5.74 1.12 9.63
CA ASN A 116 -6.85 2.01 9.39
C ASN A 116 -7.84 1.44 8.36
N ALA A 117 -7.33 0.78 7.32
CA ALA A 117 -8.17 0.09 6.34
C ALA A 117 -8.92 -1.08 6.99
N THR A 118 -8.23 -1.93 7.75
CA THR A 118 -8.83 -3.07 8.45
C THR A 118 -9.95 -2.63 9.39
N ASP A 119 -9.73 -1.59 10.19
CA ASP A 119 -10.74 -1.03 11.10
C ASP A 119 -11.99 -0.54 10.35
N ARG A 120 -11.77 0.21 9.25
CA ARG A 120 -12.85 0.71 8.40
C ARG A 120 -13.71 -0.41 7.81
N TYR A 121 -13.10 -1.49 7.34
CA TYR A 121 -13.84 -2.60 6.73
C TYR A 121 -14.50 -3.51 7.78
N CYS A 122 -13.86 -3.70 8.93
CA CYS A 122 -14.45 -4.44 10.05
C CYS A 122 -15.70 -3.74 10.60
N SER A 123 -15.70 -2.41 10.68
CA SER A 123 -16.85 -1.64 11.15
C SER A 123 -18.05 -1.63 10.18
N SER A 124 -17.84 -2.08 8.94
CA SER A 124 -18.84 -2.06 7.86
C SER A 124 -19.44 -3.44 7.54
N ALA A 125 -18.94 -4.49 8.19
CA ALA A 125 -19.39 -5.88 8.07
C ALA A 125 -20.44 -6.19 9.15
#